data_AF-A0A8R7V159-F1
#
_entry.id   AF-A0A8R7V159-F1
#
_cell.length_a   1.000
_cell.length_b   1.000
_cell.length_c   1.000
_cell.angle_alpha   90.00
_cell.angle_beta   90.00
_cell.angle_gamma   90.00
#
_symmetry.space_group_name_H-M   'P 1'
#
loop_
_entity.id
_entity.type
_entity.pdbx_description
1 polymer ?
#
loop_
_entity_poly.entity_id
_entity_poly.type
_entity_poly.pdbx_seq_one_letter_code
_entity_poly.pdbx_strand_id
1 'polypeptide(L)'
;MPSSTLLPRIVEKGRFMSVLELSDLPIEKITNAIGDLFNLRHLGLRNSKVKLLPKSIEKLSNLLTLDLYRTNIEELPIGIVKLQRLRHLFVEKASDHSERVFRCLSGICIPKGLRNLQTLQTLEAQSGSIRHLGELGQLRILRIWNVKGVYCGDLCESLAQMQSLSHLTVGASDENVILRLNAPPPNLQKLRLNGQLDEDTLDQSPHFQEAGRYLYSLRLYWSQLRGDPLPSLSRLSNLTELRFSNAYNWEKLVFLTGCFPKLKTLILRDLPSLKCLEIHKGAMASLEELTLWNLSNMMEVPPGLEFLVTIRVLTFYEITPEFLRLLHNCPRIRGTRWWYTLR
;
A
#
# COMPACT_ATOMS: atom_id res chain seq x y z
N MET A 1 -5.02 14.39 -31.03
CA MET A 1 -4.97 12.96 -31.36
C MET A 1 -3.77 12.66 -32.25
N PRO A 2 -2.74 11.97 -31.73
CA PRO A 2 -1.78 11.26 -32.57
C PRO A 2 -1.49 9.81 -32.14
N SER A 3 -2.07 9.29 -31.05
CA SER A 3 -1.64 8.00 -30.47
C SER A 3 -2.06 6.76 -31.27
N SER A 4 -3.19 6.78 -32.00
CA SER A 4 -3.70 5.61 -32.72
C SER A 4 -2.92 5.26 -34.00
N THR A 5 -2.26 6.24 -34.63
CA THR A 5 -1.51 6.07 -35.88
C THR A 5 -0.02 5.73 -35.68
N LEU A 6 0.51 5.97 -34.48
CA LEU A 6 1.92 5.76 -34.15
C LEU A 6 2.25 4.28 -33.89
N LEU A 7 1.39 3.57 -33.15
CA LEU A 7 1.62 2.17 -32.75
C LEU A 7 1.84 1.22 -33.94
N PRO A 8 1.00 1.23 -35.01
CA PRO A 8 1.23 0.37 -36.17
C PRO A 8 2.58 0.61 -36.85
N ARG A 9 3.02 1.89 -36.94
CA ARG A 9 4.30 2.26 -37.57
C ARG A 9 5.51 1.84 -36.74
N ILE A 10 5.40 1.91 -35.41
CA ILE A 10 6.44 1.45 -34.48
C ILE A 10 6.59 -0.07 -34.60
N VAL A 11 5.48 -0.80 -34.66
CA VAL A 11 5.49 -2.26 -34.79
C VAL A 11 6.13 -2.71 -36.10
N GLU A 12 5.80 -2.07 -37.21
CA GLU A 12 6.31 -2.42 -38.54
C GLU A 12 7.84 -2.42 -38.60
N LYS A 13 8.47 -1.43 -37.96
CA LYS A 13 9.94 -1.26 -37.94
C LYS A 13 10.63 -1.90 -36.72
N GLY A 14 9.86 -2.29 -35.71
CA GLY A 14 10.37 -2.64 -34.38
C GLY A 14 10.33 -4.12 -34.02
N ARG A 15 10.27 -5.06 -34.97
CA ARG A 15 10.06 -6.50 -34.68
C ARG A 15 11.09 -7.15 -33.74
N PHE A 16 12.27 -6.55 -33.58
CA PHE A 16 13.33 -7.00 -32.66
C PHE A 16 13.38 -6.21 -31.34
N MET A 17 12.42 -5.32 -31.12
CA MET A 17 12.33 -4.48 -29.92
C MET A 17 12.07 -5.35 -28.68
N SER A 18 12.85 -5.10 -27.64
CA SER A 18 12.70 -5.76 -26.33
C SER A 18 11.96 -4.89 -25.31
N VAL A 19 11.92 -3.57 -25.50
CA VAL A 19 11.29 -2.61 -24.57
C VAL A 19 10.45 -1.63 -25.38
N LEU A 20 9.16 -1.56 -25.06
CA LEU A 20 8.24 -0.55 -25.57
C LEU A 20 7.68 0.22 -24.38
N GLU A 21 8.17 1.44 -24.20
CA GLU A 21 7.75 2.33 -23.12
C GLU A 21 6.84 3.42 -23.66
N LEU A 22 5.62 3.48 -23.15
CA LEU A 22 4.54 4.35 -23.58
C LEU A 22 3.82 4.99 -22.39
N SER A 23 4.46 4.99 -21.22
CA SER A 23 3.93 5.62 -20.01
C SER A 23 3.68 7.12 -20.20
N ASP A 24 2.70 7.63 -19.47
CA ASP A 24 2.27 9.04 -19.45
C ASP A 24 1.75 9.57 -20.80
N LEU A 25 1.55 8.70 -21.78
CA LEU A 25 0.91 9.03 -23.05
C LEU A 25 -0.61 8.79 -22.97
N PRO A 26 -1.44 9.66 -23.59
CA PRO A 26 -2.90 9.52 -23.60
C PRO A 26 -3.35 8.45 -24.61
N ILE A 27 -2.82 7.23 -24.48
CA ILE A 27 -3.14 6.08 -25.32
C ILE A 27 -4.43 5.46 -24.77
N GLU A 28 -5.44 5.34 -25.62
CA GLU A 28 -6.73 4.75 -25.25
C GLU A 28 -6.88 3.29 -25.70
N LYS A 29 -6.19 2.90 -26.78
CA LYS A 29 -6.29 1.58 -27.39
C LYS A 29 -4.91 1.09 -27.83
N ILE A 30 -4.62 -0.17 -27.52
CA ILE A 30 -3.50 -0.91 -28.09
C ILE A 30 -4.04 -1.77 -29.24
N THR A 31 -3.49 -1.58 -30.44
CA THR A 31 -3.92 -2.31 -31.64
C THR A 31 -3.37 -3.73 -31.68
N ASN A 32 -3.98 -4.60 -32.49
CA ASN A 32 -3.51 -5.98 -32.66
C ASN A 32 -2.06 -6.13 -33.14
N ALA A 33 -1.50 -5.07 -33.75
CA ALA A 33 -0.10 -5.02 -34.16
C ALA A 33 0.88 -5.29 -33.01
N ILE A 34 0.51 -5.04 -31.74
CA ILE A 34 1.40 -5.31 -30.60
C ILE A 34 1.90 -6.76 -30.59
N GLY A 35 1.07 -7.73 -31.01
CA GLY A 35 1.44 -9.13 -31.03
C GLY A 35 2.53 -9.52 -32.02
N ASP A 36 2.90 -8.62 -32.95
CA ASP A 36 4.00 -8.84 -33.89
C ASP A 36 5.37 -8.51 -33.26
N LEU A 37 5.38 -7.86 -32.08
CA LEU A 37 6.59 -7.62 -31.29
C LEU A 37 6.97 -8.85 -30.45
N PHE A 38 7.17 -10.00 -31.10
CA PHE A 38 7.39 -11.29 -30.41
C PHE A 38 8.62 -11.32 -29.49
N ASN A 39 9.60 -10.42 -29.69
CA ASN A 39 10.79 -10.28 -28.84
C ASN A 39 10.58 -9.36 -27.61
N LEU A 40 9.40 -8.75 -27.47
CA LEU A 40 9.14 -7.78 -26.43
C LEU A 40 9.24 -8.43 -25.04
N ARG A 41 10.03 -7.80 -24.17
CA ARG A 41 10.25 -8.20 -22.77
C ARG A 41 9.61 -7.22 -21.79
N HIS A 42 9.45 -5.96 -22.16
CA HIS A 42 8.79 -4.93 -21.36
C HIS A 42 7.78 -4.15 -22.19
N LEU A 43 6.55 -4.06 -21.69
CA LEU A 43 5.51 -3.17 -22.22
C LEU A 43 5.05 -2.23 -21.09
N GLY A 44 5.43 -0.96 -21.20
CA GLY A 44 5.05 0.10 -20.27
C GLY A 44 3.90 0.93 -20.81
N LEU A 45 2.81 1.03 -20.05
CA LEU A 45 1.59 1.78 -20.36
C LEU A 45 1.09 2.56 -19.15
N ARG A 46 1.95 2.78 -18.15
CA ARG A 46 1.59 3.44 -16.90
C ARG A 46 1.00 4.82 -17.15
N ASN A 47 0.01 5.22 -16.36
CA ASN A 47 -0.67 6.52 -16.50
C ASN A 47 -1.26 6.78 -17.90
N SER A 48 -1.54 5.73 -18.69
CA SER A 48 -2.25 5.85 -19.96
C SER A 48 -3.77 5.69 -19.78
N LYS A 49 -4.55 5.84 -20.85
CA LYS A 49 -6.01 5.72 -20.84
C LYS A 49 -6.51 4.37 -21.36
N VAL A 50 -5.62 3.38 -21.48
CA VAL A 50 -5.94 2.06 -22.07
C VAL A 50 -7.04 1.39 -21.25
N LYS A 51 -8.11 0.96 -21.94
CA LYS A 51 -9.25 0.25 -21.32
C LYS A 51 -9.23 -1.26 -21.53
N LEU A 52 -8.67 -1.71 -22.64
CA LEU A 52 -8.59 -3.12 -23.02
C LEU A 52 -7.25 -3.40 -23.70
N LEU A 53 -6.71 -4.58 -23.44
CA LEU A 53 -5.61 -5.14 -24.23
C LEU A 53 -6.15 -6.00 -25.37
N PRO A 54 -5.54 -5.94 -26.56
CA PRO A 54 -5.95 -6.77 -27.69
C PRO A 54 -5.64 -8.24 -27.43
N LYS A 55 -6.42 -9.16 -28.01
CA LYS A 55 -6.19 -10.61 -27.92
C LYS A 55 -4.75 -11.01 -28.31
N SER A 56 -4.19 -10.31 -29.29
CA SER A 56 -2.82 -10.51 -29.78
C SER A 56 -1.72 -10.35 -28.72
N ILE A 57 -2.00 -9.77 -27.55
CA ILE A 57 -1.05 -9.73 -26.42
C ILE A 57 -0.57 -11.13 -26.05
N GLU A 58 -1.40 -12.16 -26.27
CA GLU A 58 -1.09 -13.57 -25.98
C GLU A 58 0.11 -14.10 -26.79
N LYS A 59 0.50 -13.41 -27.87
CA LYS A 59 1.65 -13.76 -28.71
C LYS A 59 2.99 -13.31 -28.12
N LEU A 60 2.98 -12.44 -27.10
CA LEU A 60 4.19 -11.88 -26.49
C LEU A 60 4.86 -12.86 -25.51
N SER A 61 5.21 -14.06 -25.98
CA SER A 61 5.72 -15.16 -25.13
C SER A 61 7.03 -14.83 -24.38
N ASN A 62 7.75 -13.78 -24.81
CA ASN A 62 8.97 -13.27 -24.18
C ASN A 62 8.73 -12.17 -23.14
N LEU A 63 7.49 -11.75 -22.93
CA LEU A 63 7.17 -10.64 -22.04
C LEU A 63 7.50 -11.00 -20.58
N LEU A 64 8.32 -10.16 -19.94
CA LEU A 64 8.72 -10.28 -18.54
C LEU A 64 7.95 -9.29 -17.67
N THR A 65 7.69 -8.09 -18.20
CA THR A 65 7.03 -6.99 -17.49
C THR A 65 5.89 -6.42 -18.33
N LEU A 66 4.71 -6.33 -17.71
CA LEU A 66 3.56 -5.60 -18.22
C LEU A 66 3.14 -4.57 -17.18
N ASP A 67 3.31 -3.28 -17.52
CA ASP A 67 2.94 -2.17 -16.63
C ASP A 67 1.71 -1.42 -17.14
N LEU A 68 0.57 -1.69 -16.50
CA LEU A 68 -0.73 -1.05 -16.69
C LEU A 68 -1.11 -0.21 -15.46
N TYR A 69 -0.15 0.18 -14.64
CA TYR A 69 -0.41 0.95 -13.42
C TYR A 69 -1.11 2.29 -13.74
N ARG A 70 -2.19 2.61 -13.02
CA ARG A 70 -2.99 3.83 -13.24
C ARG A 70 -3.49 3.98 -14.69
N THR A 71 -3.91 2.87 -15.28
CA THR A 71 -4.67 2.87 -16.53
C THR A 71 -6.17 2.70 -16.26
N ASN A 72 -6.99 2.79 -17.31
CA ASN A 72 -8.42 2.54 -17.25
C ASN A 72 -8.79 1.08 -17.57
N ILE A 73 -7.83 0.15 -17.46
CA ILE A 73 -8.02 -1.24 -17.84
C ILE A 73 -9.17 -1.86 -17.03
N GLU A 74 -10.13 -2.47 -17.72
CA GLU A 74 -11.33 -3.05 -17.10
C GLU A 74 -11.13 -4.54 -16.80
N GLU A 75 -10.52 -5.26 -17.74
CA GLU A 75 -10.20 -6.68 -17.61
C GLU A 75 -8.89 -7.02 -18.33
N LEU A 76 -8.24 -8.11 -17.88
CA LEU A 76 -7.14 -8.72 -18.62
C LEU A 76 -7.69 -9.77 -19.59
N PRO A 77 -7.21 -9.82 -20.84
CA PRO A 77 -7.65 -10.85 -21.78
C PRO A 77 -7.26 -12.23 -21.26
N ILE A 78 -8.13 -13.23 -21.43
CA ILE A 78 -7.89 -14.60 -20.93
C ILE A 78 -6.57 -15.19 -21.44
N GLY A 79 -6.12 -14.78 -22.63
CA GLY A 79 -4.84 -15.18 -23.22
C GLY A 79 -3.60 -14.70 -22.47
N ILE A 80 -3.73 -13.82 -21.46
CA ILE A 80 -2.61 -13.38 -20.61
C ILE A 80 -1.92 -14.57 -19.93
N VAL A 81 -2.65 -15.65 -19.66
CA VAL A 81 -2.11 -16.89 -19.08
C VAL A 81 -1.09 -17.58 -19.98
N LYS A 82 -1.04 -17.26 -21.28
CA LYS A 82 -0.03 -17.78 -22.22
C LYS A 82 1.34 -17.10 -22.06
N LEU A 83 1.41 -15.99 -21.32
CA LEU A 83 2.64 -15.26 -21.05
C LEU A 83 3.45 -15.94 -19.95
N GLN A 84 3.95 -17.14 -20.23
CA GLN A 84 4.62 -18.00 -19.26
C GLN A 84 5.92 -17.39 -18.70
N ARG A 85 6.52 -16.40 -19.38
CA ARG A 85 7.72 -15.69 -18.90
C ARG A 85 7.39 -14.44 -18.08
N LEU A 86 6.11 -14.07 -17.95
CA LEU A 86 5.70 -12.87 -17.22
C LEU A 86 6.05 -12.99 -15.74
N ARG A 87 6.82 -12.02 -15.24
CA ARG A 87 7.29 -11.96 -13.84
C ARG A 87 6.67 -10.78 -13.10
N HIS A 88 6.45 -9.67 -13.78
CA HIS A 88 5.95 -8.44 -13.18
C HIS A 88 4.68 -8.00 -13.89
N LEU A 89 3.57 -8.05 -13.16
CA LEU A 89 2.29 -7.56 -13.61
C LEU A 89 1.86 -6.41 -12.70
N PHE A 90 1.95 -5.20 -13.24
CA PHE A 90 1.47 -4.00 -12.57
C PHE A 90 0.14 -3.63 -13.17
N VAL A 91 -0.90 -3.76 -12.37
CA VAL A 91 -2.25 -3.32 -12.69
C VAL A 91 -2.69 -2.66 -11.40
N GLU A 92 -3.29 -1.48 -11.44
CA GLU A 92 -3.97 -0.85 -10.29
C GLU A 92 -4.79 0.29 -10.87
N LYS A 93 -6.11 0.27 -10.65
CA LYS A 93 -6.98 1.37 -11.03
C LYS A 93 -7.12 2.25 -9.80
N ALA A 94 -6.74 3.52 -9.94
CA ALA A 94 -6.87 4.50 -8.88
C ALA A 94 -8.06 5.40 -9.19
N SER A 95 -9.08 5.38 -8.33
CA SER A 95 -10.25 6.26 -8.38
C SER A 95 -9.97 7.60 -7.69
N ASP A 96 -9.11 7.60 -6.68
CA ASP A 96 -8.67 8.80 -5.96
C ASP A 96 -7.18 8.67 -5.59
N HIS A 97 -6.43 9.72 -5.84
CA HIS A 97 -4.98 9.78 -5.56
C HIS A 97 -4.68 10.38 -4.18
N SER A 98 -5.69 10.93 -3.51
CA SER A 98 -5.51 11.62 -2.23
C SER A 98 -5.37 10.65 -1.04
N GLU A 99 -5.72 9.37 -1.20
CA GLU A 99 -5.88 8.39 -0.12
C GLU A 99 -6.91 8.81 0.95
N ARG A 100 -7.77 9.81 0.68
CA ARG A 100 -8.82 10.29 1.61
C ARG A 100 -10.08 9.46 1.57
N VAL A 101 -10.35 8.77 0.47
CA VAL A 101 -11.55 7.94 0.31
C VAL A 101 -11.19 6.48 0.62
N PHE A 102 -12.10 5.74 1.24
CA PHE A 102 -11.88 4.33 1.55
C PHE A 102 -11.47 3.50 0.32
N ARG A 103 -12.25 3.60 -0.77
CA ARG A 103 -11.95 2.98 -2.07
C ARG A 103 -11.17 3.91 -2.99
N CYS A 104 -9.91 4.19 -2.65
CA CYS A 104 -9.00 4.90 -3.55
C CYS A 104 -8.45 4.03 -4.69
N LEU A 105 -8.42 2.71 -4.48
CA LEU A 105 -7.78 1.74 -5.36
C LEU A 105 -8.72 0.56 -5.60
N SER A 106 -8.77 0.09 -6.84
CA SER A 106 -9.46 -1.14 -7.22
C SER A 106 -8.53 -2.08 -7.98
N GLY A 107 -8.79 -3.38 -7.80
CA GLY A 107 -8.09 -4.43 -8.51
C GLY A 107 -8.75 -4.81 -9.82
N ILE A 108 -8.19 -5.84 -10.44
CA ILE A 108 -8.76 -6.54 -11.60
C ILE A 108 -8.64 -8.03 -11.32
N CYS A 109 -9.55 -8.80 -11.90
CA CYS A 109 -9.53 -10.25 -11.89
C CYS A 109 -8.33 -10.78 -12.68
N ILE A 110 -7.59 -11.71 -12.09
CA ILE A 110 -6.51 -12.39 -12.79
C ILE A 110 -6.98 -13.77 -13.19
N PRO A 111 -6.92 -14.13 -14.48
CA PRO A 111 -7.23 -15.47 -14.93
C PRO A 111 -6.29 -16.51 -14.30
N LYS A 112 -6.84 -17.69 -13.97
CA LYS A 112 -6.07 -18.82 -13.43
C LYS A 112 -5.01 -19.29 -14.45
N GLY A 113 -3.81 -19.60 -13.98
CA GLY A 113 -2.76 -20.21 -14.81
C GLY A 113 -1.46 -19.40 -14.96
N LEU A 114 -1.41 -18.18 -14.42
CA LEU A 114 -0.14 -17.46 -14.25
C LEU A 114 0.62 -18.08 -13.06
N ARG A 115 1.83 -18.62 -13.27
CA ARG A 115 2.60 -19.32 -12.22
C ARG A 115 3.96 -18.71 -11.88
N ASN A 116 4.51 -17.90 -12.79
CA ASN A 116 5.88 -17.37 -12.69
C ASN A 116 5.96 -15.91 -12.20
N LEU A 117 4.86 -15.39 -11.64
CA LEU A 117 4.81 -14.02 -11.15
C LEU A 117 5.64 -13.85 -9.89
N GLN A 118 6.49 -12.83 -9.90
CA GLN A 118 7.29 -12.37 -8.76
C GLN A 118 6.71 -11.07 -8.16
N THR A 119 5.98 -10.31 -8.97
CA THR A 119 5.32 -9.08 -8.51
C THR A 119 3.91 -9.01 -9.08
N LEU A 120 2.95 -8.80 -8.19
CA LEU A 120 1.56 -8.59 -8.54
C LEU A 120 0.98 -7.45 -7.71
N GLN A 121 0.79 -6.30 -8.34
CA GLN A 121 0.39 -5.07 -7.63
C GLN A 121 -1.11 -4.82 -7.55
N THR A 122 -1.96 -5.63 -8.17
CA THR A 122 -3.39 -5.61 -7.80
C THR A 122 -4.07 -6.90 -8.18
N LEU A 123 -4.93 -7.36 -7.29
CA LEU A 123 -5.89 -8.43 -7.52
C LEU A 123 -7.20 -8.03 -6.89
N GLU A 124 -8.29 -8.15 -7.62
CA GLU A 124 -9.61 -8.07 -7.02
C GLU A 124 -10.02 -9.43 -6.46
N ALA A 125 -10.34 -9.46 -5.17
CA ALA A 125 -10.76 -10.66 -4.47
C ALA A 125 -12.12 -11.16 -4.98
N GLN A 126 -12.17 -12.41 -5.43
CA GLN A 126 -13.40 -13.08 -5.84
C GLN A 126 -13.40 -14.52 -5.33
N SER A 127 -14.60 -15.09 -5.19
CA SER A 127 -14.78 -16.50 -4.81
C SER A 127 -14.05 -17.41 -5.80
N GLY A 128 -13.02 -18.10 -5.32
CA GLY A 128 -12.21 -19.04 -6.11
C GLY A 128 -10.84 -18.53 -6.54
N SER A 129 -10.65 -17.23 -6.76
CA SER A 129 -9.34 -16.65 -7.16
C SER A 129 -8.32 -16.72 -6.03
N ILE A 130 -8.79 -16.55 -4.79
CA ILE A 130 -7.96 -16.43 -3.60
C ILE A 130 -7.22 -17.72 -3.31
N ARG A 131 -7.90 -18.88 -3.37
CA ARG A 131 -7.30 -20.19 -3.11
C ARG A 131 -6.13 -20.52 -4.05
N HIS A 132 -6.09 -19.93 -5.23
CA HIS A 132 -5.04 -20.18 -6.22
C HIS A 132 -3.83 -19.24 -6.00
N LEU A 133 -3.93 -18.26 -5.08
CA LEU A 133 -2.80 -17.38 -4.76
C LEU A 133 -1.66 -18.12 -4.08
N GLY A 134 -1.98 -19.19 -3.31
CA GLY A 134 -0.97 -20.06 -2.72
C GLY A 134 -0.05 -20.71 -3.76
N GLU A 135 -0.53 -20.92 -4.99
CA GLU A 135 0.27 -21.47 -6.10
C GLU A 135 1.36 -20.49 -6.59
N LEU A 136 1.24 -19.19 -6.29
CA LEU A 136 2.19 -18.15 -6.66
C LEU A 136 3.38 -18.10 -5.68
N GLY A 137 4.06 -19.22 -5.47
CA GLY A 137 5.11 -19.36 -4.44
C GLY A 137 6.34 -18.44 -4.61
N GLN A 138 6.56 -17.88 -5.81
CA GLN A 138 7.64 -16.92 -6.10
C GLN A 138 7.25 -15.46 -5.86
N LEU A 139 5.98 -15.19 -5.53
CA LEU A 139 5.48 -13.83 -5.41
C LEU A 139 6.06 -13.14 -4.18
N ARG A 140 6.67 -11.97 -4.41
CA ARG A 140 7.30 -11.15 -3.36
C ARG A 140 6.43 -9.98 -2.94
N ILE A 141 5.58 -9.49 -3.83
CA ILE A 141 4.70 -8.35 -3.60
C ILE A 141 3.31 -8.74 -4.05
N LEU A 142 2.35 -8.68 -3.13
CA LEU A 142 0.92 -8.88 -3.35
C LEU A 142 0.14 -7.66 -2.85
N ARG A 143 -0.74 -7.13 -3.68
CA ARG A 143 -1.77 -6.18 -3.24
C ARG A 143 -3.13 -6.74 -3.67
N ILE A 144 -4.01 -6.96 -2.71
CA ILE A 144 -5.35 -7.51 -2.93
C ILE A 144 -6.39 -6.52 -2.40
N TRP A 145 -7.40 -6.24 -3.21
CA TRP A 145 -8.50 -5.32 -2.91
C TRP A 145 -9.85 -6.04 -2.97
N ASN A 146 -10.89 -5.37 -2.47
CA ASN A 146 -12.26 -5.89 -2.42
C ASN A 146 -12.38 -7.17 -1.54
N VAL A 147 -11.54 -7.29 -0.50
CA VAL A 147 -11.57 -8.45 0.39
C VAL A 147 -12.78 -8.38 1.32
N LYS A 148 -13.66 -9.38 1.26
CA LYS A 148 -14.82 -9.54 2.14
C LYS A 148 -14.44 -10.41 3.34
N GLY A 149 -15.20 -10.31 4.44
CA GLY A 149 -14.96 -11.15 5.63
C GLY A 149 -14.95 -12.66 5.31
N VAL A 150 -15.85 -13.10 4.42
CA VAL A 150 -15.93 -14.49 3.93
C VAL A 150 -14.67 -14.98 3.21
N TYR A 151 -13.82 -14.08 2.73
CA TYR A 151 -12.59 -14.41 2.01
C TYR A 151 -11.37 -14.55 2.92
N CYS A 152 -11.46 -14.10 4.17
CA CYS A 152 -10.31 -14.03 5.07
C CYS A 152 -9.70 -15.41 5.37
N GLY A 153 -10.53 -16.45 5.52
CA GLY A 153 -10.06 -17.84 5.74
C GLY A 153 -9.23 -18.36 4.56
N ASP A 154 -9.84 -18.38 3.37
CA ASP A 154 -9.16 -18.79 2.12
C ASP A 154 -7.87 -17.97 1.86
N LEU A 155 -7.90 -16.67 2.20
CA LEU A 155 -6.74 -15.78 2.05
C LEU A 155 -5.62 -16.17 3.01
N CYS A 156 -5.93 -16.48 4.28
CA CYS A 156 -4.93 -16.93 5.24
C CYS A 156 -4.28 -18.25 4.81
N GLU A 157 -5.07 -19.23 4.36
CA GLU A 157 -4.55 -20.50 3.85
C GLU A 157 -3.59 -20.29 2.66
N SER A 158 -3.96 -19.38 1.77
CA SER A 158 -3.13 -19.05 0.60
C SER A 158 -1.84 -18.34 1.00
N LEU A 159 -1.93 -17.32 1.87
CA LEU A 159 -0.78 -16.56 2.37
C LEU A 159 0.22 -17.44 3.13
N ALA A 160 -0.25 -18.46 3.85
CA ALA A 160 0.61 -19.41 4.55
C ALA A 160 1.54 -20.20 3.60
N GLN A 161 1.13 -20.39 2.35
CA GLN A 161 1.93 -21.08 1.33
C GLN A 161 2.96 -20.15 0.65
N MET A 162 2.82 -18.84 0.80
CA MET A 162 3.61 -17.84 0.06
C MET A 162 4.92 -17.47 0.77
N GLN A 163 5.87 -18.41 0.77
CA GLN A 163 7.15 -18.30 1.50
C GLN A 163 8.04 -17.14 1.05
N SER A 164 7.90 -16.69 -0.20
CA SER A 164 8.69 -15.59 -0.78
C SER A 164 8.07 -14.20 -0.55
N LEU A 165 6.87 -14.12 0.02
CA LEU A 165 6.11 -12.88 0.12
C LEU A 165 6.72 -11.93 1.16
N SER A 166 7.18 -10.77 0.71
CA SER A 166 7.78 -9.75 1.56
C SER A 166 6.88 -8.53 1.75
N HIS A 167 6.06 -8.18 0.76
CA HIS A 167 5.16 -7.03 0.83
C HIS A 167 3.72 -7.46 0.60
N LEU A 168 2.85 -7.15 1.56
CA LEU A 168 1.42 -7.45 1.49
C LEU A 168 0.60 -6.17 1.69
N THR A 169 -0.33 -5.93 0.77
CA THR A 169 -1.42 -4.97 0.95
C THR A 169 -2.75 -5.71 0.89
N VAL A 170 -3.59 -5.56 1.91
CA VAL A 170 -4.95 -6.08 1.93
C VAL A 170 -5.92 -4.93 2.12
N GLY A 171 -6.82 -4.74 1.16
CA GLY A 171 -7.90 -3.78 1.24
C GLY A 171 -9.26 -4.47 1.26
N ALA A 172 -10.03 -4.15 2.29
CA ALA A 172 -11.37 -4.66 2.45
C ALA A 172 -12.33 -4.09 1.39
N SER A 173 -13.44 -4.77 1.17
CA SER A 173 -14.48 -4.30 0.24
C SER A 173 -15.18 -3.04 0.73
N ASP A 174 -15.26 -2.83 2.03
CA ASP A 174 -15.96 -1.73 2.66
C ASP A 174 -15.33 -1.40 4.02
N GLU A 175 -15.56 -0.19 4.54
CA GLU A 175 -15.03 0.27 5.84
C GLU A 175 -15.53 -0.56 7.01
N ASN A 176 -16.71 -1.17 6.88
CA ASN A 176 -17.34 -2.00 7.92
C ASN A 176 -16.88 -3.46 7.89
N VAL A 177 -16.05 -3.86 6.91
CA VAL A 177 -15.56 -5.23 6.82
C VAL A 177 -14.37 -5.43 7.74
N ILE A 178 -14.53 -6.36 8.68
CA ILE A 178 -13.48 -6.79 9.59
C ILE A 178 -12.53 -7.76 8.88
N LEU A 179 -11.26 -7.38 8.78
CA LEU A 179 -10.18 -8.19 8.22
C LEU A 179 -9.59 -9.11 9.29
N ARG A 180 -9.97 -10.40 9.26
CA ARG A 180 -9.44 -11.44 10.15
C ARG A 180 -8.30 -12.19 9.49
N LEU A 181 -7.12 -11.58 9.52
CA LEU A 181 -5.91 -12.24 9.04
C LEU A 181 -5.24 -12.90 10.24
N ASN A 182 -5.09 -14.23 10.24
CA ASN A 182 -4.54 -14.98 11.38
C ASN A 182 -3.27 -15.77 11.04
N ALA A 183 -2.88 -15.87 9.76
CA ALA A 183 -1.69 -16.61 9.31
C ALA A 183 -0.75 -15.70 8.49
N PRO A 184 0.34 -15.17 9.08
CA PRO A 184 1.31 -14.36 8.34
C PRO A 184 2.14 -15.21 7.38
N PRO A 185 2.52 -14.64 6.22
CA PRO A 185 3.69 -15.11 5.49
C PRO A 185 4.95 -14.94 6.37
N PRO A 186 5.87 -15.91 6.42
CA PRO A 186 6.96 -15.91 7.41
C PRO A 186 8.02 -14.82 7.20
N ASN A 187 8.15 -14.28 5.99
CA ASN A 187 9.18 -13.30 5.63
C ASN A 187 8.62 -11.89 5.36
N LEU A 188 7.48 -11.57 5.98
CA LEU A 188 6.80 -10.31 5.71
C LEU A 188 7.57 -9.11 6.26
N GLN A 189 7.86 -8.16 5.39
CA GLN A 189 8.66 -6.96 5.64
C GLN A 189 7.84 -5.68 5.62
N LYS A 190 6.83 -5.61 4.75
CA LYS A 190 5.88 -4.49 4.66
C LYS A 190 4.45 -4.99 4.69
N LEU A 191 3.64 -4.40 5.56
CA LEU A 191 2.22 -4.70 5.71
C LEU A 191 1.41 -3.41 5.60
N ARG A 192 0.47 -3.40 4.66
CA ARG A 192 -0.58 -2.38 4.55
C ARG A 192 -1.95 -3.03 4.70
N LEU A 193 -2.72 -2.57 5.67
CA LEU A 193 -4.12 -3.00 5.86
C LEU A 193 -5.03 -1.80 5.65
N ASN A 194 -6.08 -1.97 4.86
CA ASN A 194 -7.13 -0.98 4.66
C ASN A 194 -8.48 -1.63 4.97
N GLY A 195 -9.12 -1.24 6.07
CA GLY A 195 -10.34 -1.86 6.59
C GLY A 195 -10.24 -2.13 8.09
N GLN A 196 -11.39 -2.41 8.69
CA GLN A 196 -11.53 -2.59 10.14
C GLN A 196 -10.72 -3.81 10.63
N LEU A 197 -10.07 -3.66 11.78
CA LEU A 197 -9.43 -4.75 12.49
C LEU A 197 -10.28 -5.13 13.71
N ASP A 198 -10.30 -6.43 14.02
CA ASP A 198 -10.93 -6.93 15.26
C ASP A 198 -10.07 -6.49 16.46
N GLU A 199 -10.68 -6.19 17.61
CA GLU A 199 -9.99 -5.62 18.78
C GLU A 199 -8.82 -6.52 19.22
N ASP A 200 -9.03 -7.84 19.16
CA ASP A 200 -8.02 -8.84 19.53
C ASP A 200 -6.94 -9.06 18.46
N THR A 201 -7.07 -8.48 17.27
CA THR A 201 -6.14 -8.75 16.15
C THR A 201 -4.73 -8.31 16.50
N LEU A 202 -4.56 -7.17 17.18
CA LEU A 202 -3.23 -6.66 17.52
C LEU A 202 -2.57 -7.45 18.66
N ASP A 203 -3.37 -7.99 19.58
CA ASP A 203 -2.86 -8.69 20.77
C ASP A 203 -2.66 -10.18 20.56
N GLN A 204 -3.61 -10.83 19.88
CA GLN A 204 -3.68 -12.28 19.73
C GLN A 204 -3.16 -12.77 18.37
N SER A 205 -3.05 -11.91 17.36
CA SER A 205 -2.64 -12.38 16.03
C SER A 205 -1.14 -12.69 15.99
N PRO A 206 -0.75 -13.85 15.42
CA PRO A 206 0.66 -14.18 15.19
C PRO A 206 1.43 -13.13 14.37
N HIS A 207 0.71 -12.29 13.59
CA HIS A 207 1.27 -11.18 12.80
C HIS A 207 2.09 -10.20 13.64
N PHE A 208 1.67 -9.95 14.87
CA PHE A 208 2.25 -8.94 15.77
C PHE A 208 3.15 -9.55 16.85
N GLN A 209 3.47 -10.84 16.70
CA GLN A 209 4.33 -11.61 17.60
C GLN A 209 5.60 -12.07 16.86
N GLU A 210 5.88 -13.37 16.77
CA GLU A 210 7.15 -13.90 16.24
C GLU A 210 7.36 -13.71 14.73
N ALA A 211 6.28 -13.71 13.95
CA ALA A 211 6.34 -13.51 12.50
C ALA A 211 6.56 -12.03 12.12
N GLY A 212 6.15 -11.11 13.00
CA GLY A 212 6.32 -9.68 12.82
C GLY A 212 7.76 -9.18 12.99
N ARG A 213 8.70 -10.04 13.40
CA ARG A 213 10.10 -9.65 13.64
C ARG A 213 10.78 -9.05 12.39
N TYR A 214 10.38 -9.45 11.19
CA TYR A 214 10.97 -8.95 9.95
C TYR A 214 10.27 -7.69 9.43
N LEU A 215 9.15 -7.31 10.05
CA LEU A 215 8.33 -6.19 9.64
C LEU A 215 9.02 -4.89 10.00
N TYR A 216 9.37 -4.10 8.99
CA TYR A 216 9.94 -2.76 9.18
C TYR A 216 9.02 -1.63 8.75
N SER A 217 7.90 -1.93 8.09
CA SER A 217 6.89 -0.94 7.69
C SER A 217 5.49 -1.47 7.94
N LEU A 218 4.75 -0.78 8.78
CA LEU A 218 3.34 -1.05 9.05
C LEU A 218 2.51 0.19 8.70
N ARG A 219 1.49 -0.01 7.85
CA ARG A 219 0.56 1.06 7.49
C ARG A 219 -0.88 0.59 7.68
N LEU A 220 -1.60 1.24 8.59
CA LEU A 220 -2.98 0.94 8.92
C LEU A 220 -3.86 2.07 8.39
N TYR A 221 -4.88 1.70 7.63
CA TYR A 221 -5.87 2.58 7.04
C TYR A 221 -7.26 2.10 7.46
N TRP A 222 -8.12 3.02 7.89
CA TRP A 222 -9.52 2.71 8.20
C TRP A 222 -9.70 1.52 9.17
N SER A 223 -8.76 1.33 10.09
CA SER A 223 -8.68 0.17 10.98
C SER A 223 -9.60 0.22 12.19
N GLN A 224 -10.22 1.37 12.48
CA GLN A 224 -11.18 1.56 13.57
C GLN A 224 -10.65 1.10 14.95
N LEU A 225 -9.35 1.29 15.20
CA LEU A 225 -8.71 0.85 16.45
C LEU A 225 -9.33 1.57 17.65
N ARG A 226 -9.72 0.78 18.65
CA ARG A 226 -10.32 1.20 19.93
C ARG A 226 -9.33 0.90 21.04
N GLY A 227 -9.04 1.88 21.89
CA GLY A 227 -7.94 1.78 22.87
C GLY A 227 -6.56 2.09 22.26
N ASP A 228 -5.50 2.01 23.08
CA ASP A 228 -4.13 2.31 22.65
C ASP A 228 -3.46 1.09 21.98
N PRO A 229 -3.16 1.13 20.67
CA PRO A 229 -2.54 0.00 19.96
C PRO A 229 -1.02 -0.08 20.15
N LEU A 230 -0.40 0.96 20.72
CA LEU A 230 1.05 1.05 20.78
C LEU A 230 1.72 -0.03 21.64
N PRO A 231 1.15 -0.49 22.78
CA PRO A 231 1.73 -1.59 23.55
C PRO A 231 1.93 -2.85 22.70
N SER A 232 0.93 -3.25 21.92
CA SER A 232 0.97 -4.44 21.07
C SER A 232 1.93 -4.22 19.89
N LEU A 233 1.85 -3.05 19.24
CA LEU A 233 2.72 -2.72 18.11
C LEU A 233 4.19 -2.51 18.50
N SER A 234 4.47 -2.10 19.74
CA SER A 234 5.84 -1.88 20.22
C SER A 234 6.68 -3.17 20.29
N ARG A 235 6.02 -4.34 20.30
CA ARG A 235 6.65 -5.66 20.17
C ARG A 235 7.41 -5.81 18.85
N LEU A 236 7.01 -5.06 17.81
CA LEU A 236 7.65 -5.01 16.50
C LEU A 236 8.89 -4.11 16.53
N SER A 237 9.95 -4.58 17.19
CA SER A 237 11.18 -3.82 17.45
C SER A 237 11.95 -3.37 16.20
N ASN A 238 11.68 -3.97 15.04
CA ASN A 238 12.32 -3.62 13.75
C ASN A 238 11.54 -2.60 12.92
N LEU A 239 10.41 -2.07 13.42
CA LEU A 239 9.67 -1.03 12.72
C LEU A 239 10.52 0.23 12.50
N THR A 240 10.60 0.63 11.24
CA THR A 240 11.22 1.87 10.76
C THR A 240 10.19 2.86 10.22
N GLU A 241 9.02 2.36 9.80
CA GLU A 241 7.89 3.17 9.33
C GLU A 241 6.61 2.70 10.01
N LEU A 242 5.89 3.65 10.63
CA LEU A 242 4.54 3.45 11.16
C LEU A 242 3.62 4.54 10.63
N ARG A 243 2.48 4.14 10.05
CA ARG A 243 1.49 5.07 9.51
C ARG A 243 0.08 4.69 9.92
N PHE A 244 -0.65 5.64 10.48
CA PHE A 244 -2.08 5.57 10.73
C PHE A 244 -2.82 6.61 9.88
N SER A 245 -3.81 6.17 9.10
CA SER A 245 -4.66 7.05 8.29
C SER A 245 -6.13 6.69 8.47
N ASN A 246 -6.96 7.54 9.08
CA ASN A 246 -8.33 7.18 9.48
C ASN A 246 -8.40 5.86 10.29
N ALA A 247 -7.33 5.50 10.99
CA ALA A 247 -7.17 4.15 11.55
C ALA A 247 -7.52 4.05 13.04
N TYR A 248 -7.65 5.17 13.73
CA TYR A 248 -7.66 5.25 15.18
C TYR A 248 -8.81 6.13 15.67
N ASN A 249 -9.68 5.56 16.50
CA ASN A 249 -10.91 6.20 16.96
C ASN A 249 -10.92 6.50 18.46
N TRP A 250 -9.77 6.42 19.11
CA TRP A 250 -9.64 6.70 20.54
C TRP A 250 -9.04 8.09 20.77
N GLU A 251 -9.08 8.56 22.01
CA GLU A 251 -8.77 9.96 22.32
C GLU A 251 -7.30 10.21 22.62
N LYS A 252 -6.56 9.17 23.05
CA LYS A 252 -5.24 9.30 23.64
C LYS A 252 -4.26 8.24 23.16
N LEU A 253 -3.20 8.66 22.49
CA LEU A 253 -2.13 7.80 21.97
C LEU A 253 -0.84 8.03 22.77
N VAL A 254 -0.30 6.99 23.42
CA VAL A 254 0.84 7.13 24.37
C VAL A 254 2.07 6.34 23.94
N PHE A 255 3.10 7.03 23.52
CA PHE A 255 4.40 6.45 23.21
C PHE A 255 5.24 6.30 24.49
N LEU A 256 5.23 5.10 25.08
CA LEU A 256 5.96 4.75 26.30
C LEU A 256 7.49 4.71 26.10
N THR A 257 8.25 4.86 27.19
CA THR A 257 9.71 4.80 27.15
C THR A 257 10.21 3.48 26.54
N GLY A 258 11.16 3.57 25.60
CA GLY A 258 11.75 2.42 24.92
C GLY A 258 10.91 1.83 23.79
N CYS A 259 9.69 2.34 23.52
CA CYS A 259 8.89 1.86 22.40
C CYS A 259 9.48 2.32 21.05
N PHE A 260 9.41 1.42 20.06
CA PHE A 260 9.84 1.65 18.68
C PHE A 260 11.27 2.21 18.52
N PRO A 261 12.31 1.50 19.00
CA PRO A 261 13.68 2.03 19.06
C PRO A 261 14.28 2.33 17.67
N LYS A 262 13.82 1.66 16.60
CA LYS A 262 14.32 1.82 15.23
C LYS A 262 13.41 2.67 14.33
N LEU A 263 12.33 3.23 14.87
CA LEU A 263 11.36 3.98 14.08
C LEU A 263 11.99 5.25 13.54
N LYS A 264 11.93 5.43 12.22
CA LYS A 264 12.46 6.59 11.51
C LYS A 264 11.34 7.52 11.05
N THR A 265 10.20 6.96 10.67
CA THR A 265 9.07 7.72 10.11
C THR A 265 7.78 7.36 10.84
N LEU A 266 7.13 8.38 11.41
CA LEU A 266 5.80 8.29 11.98
C LEU A 266 4.86 9.26 11.26
N ILE A 267 3.77 8.73 10.72
CA ILE A 267 2.76 9.53 10.02
C ILE A 267 1.39 9.25 10.63
N LEU A 268 0.80 10.27 11.23
CA LEU A 268 -0.55 10.25 11.79
C LEU A 268 -1.42 11.17 10.94
N ARG A 269 -2.41 10.59 10.28
CA ARG A 269 -3.25 11.30 9.30
C ARG A 269 -4.72 11.05 9.55
N ASP A 270 -5.51 12.11 9.47
CA ASP A 270 -6.98 12.05 9.52
C ASP A 270 -7.45 11.19 10.72
N LEU A 271 -7.01 11.54 11.93
CA LEU A 271 -7.42 10.84 13.17
C LEU A 271 -8.39 11.73 13.94
N PRO A 272 -9.69 11.73 13.58
CA PRO A 272 -10.64 12.73 14.07
C PRO A 272 -10.88 12.63 15.58
N SER A 273 -10.78 11.45 16.19
CA SER A 273 -11.01 11.29 17.63
C SER A 273 -9.80 11.66 18.51
N LEU A 274 -8.60 11.76 17.92
CA LEU A 274 -7.36 11.95 18.68
C LEU A 274 -7.31 13.37 19.26
N LYS A 275 -7.25 13.45 20.59
CA LYS A 275 -7.16 14.71 21.35
C LYS A 275 -5.78 14.92 21.95
N CYS A 276 -5.13 13.84 22.36
CA CYS A 276 -3.88 13.85 23.11
C CYS A 276 -2.88 12.83 22.52
N LEU A 277 -1.67 13.31 22.24
CA LEU A 277 -0.54 12.52 21.79
C LEU A 277 0.60 12.69 22.79
N GLU A 278 0.90 11.67 23.59
CA GLU A 278 1.94 11.75 24.62
C GLU A 278 3.19 10.98 24.20
N ILE A 279 4.36 11.59 24.40
CA ILE A 279 5.65 10.99 24.10
C ILE A 279 6.49 10.97 25.37
N HIS A 280 6.74 9.78 25.90
CA HIS A 280 7.62 9.63 27.06
C HIS A 280 9.09 9.77 26.65
N LYS A 281 9.93 10.22 27.59
CA LYS A 281 11.37 10.31 27.38
C LYS A 281 11.94 8.93 26.98
N GLY A 282 12.71 8.90 25.90
CA GLY A 282 13.30 7.66 25.36
C GLY A 282 12.37 6.84 24.45
N ALA A 283 11.13 7.29 24.19
CA ALA A 283 10.30 6.73 23.13
C ALA A 283 10.84 7.15 21.74
N MET A 284 10.71 6.27 20.74
CA MET A 284 11.03 6.57 19.33
C MET A 284 12.41 7.23 19.14
N ALA A 285 13.44 6.73 19.83
CA ALA A 285 14.75 7.39 19.93
C ALA A 285 15.43 7.67 18.56
N SER A 286 15.07 6.92 17.51
CA SER A 286 15.63 7.05 16.16
C SER A 286 14.75 7.85 15.18
N LEU A 287 13.72 8.56 15.67
CA LEU A 287 12.72 9.18 14.79
C LEU A 287 13.32 10.36 14.00
N GLU A 288 13.31 10.24 12.67
CA GLU A 288 13.81 11.25 11.74
C GLU A 288 12.68 12.12 11.17
N GLU A 289 11.48 11.57 11.03
CA GLU A 289 10.32 12.21 10.41
C GLU A 289 9.04 12.00 11.23
N LEU A 290 8.41 13.10 11.64
CA LEU A 290 7.08 13.12 12.24
C LEU A 290 6.15 13.99 11.40
N THR A 291 5.11 13.35 10.86
CA THR A 291 4.04 14.04 10.13
C THR A 291 2.72 13.90 10.86
N LEU A 292 2.12 15.03 11.21
CA LEU A 292 0.77 15.11 11.75
C LEU A 292 -0.12 15.81 10.71
N TRP A 293 -1.14 15.12 10.20
CA TRP A 293 -1.97 15.59 9.09
C TRP A 293 -3.45 15.59 9.47
N ASN A 294 -4.10 16.75 9.41
CA ASN A 294 -5.54 16.94 9.66
C ASN A 294 -5.99 16.28 10.98
N LEU A 295 -5.32 16.64 12.07
CA LEU A 295 -5.66 16.20 13.43
C LEU A 295 -6.53 17.25 14.13
N SER A 296 -7.78 17.38 13.67
CA SER A 296 -8.63 18.54 13.97
C SER A 296 -9.02 18.72 15.44
N ASN A 297 -9.02 17.65 16.24
CA ASN A 297 -9.42 17.67 17.66
C ASN A 297 -8.24 17.73 18.64
N MET A 298 -7.01 17.87 18.14
CA MET A 298 -5.84 18.08 18.99
C MET A 298 -5.94 19.43 19.71
N MET A 299 -5.98 19.39 21.04
CA MET A 299 -6.14 20.59 21.89
C MET A 299 -4.82 21.10 22.48
N GLU A 300 -3.75 20.33 22.36
CA GLU A 300 -2.44 20.66 22.92
C GLU A 300 -1.30 20.24 22.00
N VAL A 301 -0.19 20.96 22.07
CA VAL A 301 1.04 20.52 21.39
C VAL A 301 1.52 19.23 22.09
N PRO A 302 1.75 18.13 21.36
CA PRO A 302 2.09 16.83 21.95
C PRO A 302 3.20 16.95 23.00
N PRO A 303 2.94 16.62 24.28
CA PRO A 303 3.99 16.62 25.29
C PRO A 303 5.07 15.59 24.95
N GLY A 304 6.34 15.99 25.10
CA GLY A 304 7.49 15.14 24.84
C GLY A 304 8.06 15.23 23.43
N LEU A 305 7.54 16.11 22.57
CA LEU A 305 8.21 16.47 21.31
C LEU A 305 9.65 16.95 21.53
N GLU A 306 9.93 17.59 22.66
CA GLU A 306 11.26 18.00 23.08
C GLU A 306 12.25 16.83 23.28
N PHE A 307 11.75 15.61 23.45
CA PHE A 307 12.59 14.41 23.60
C PHE A 307 13.05 13.83 22.27
N LEU A 308 12.46 14.26 21.14
CA LEU A 308 12.76 13.77 19.80
C LEU A 308 13.98 14.48 19.19
N VAL A 309 15.15 14.23 19.77
CA VAL A 309 16.40 14.92 19.40
C VAL A 309 16.94 14.57 18.01
N THR A 310 16.48 13.45 17.42
CA THR A 310 16.92 12.96 16.10
C THR A 310 16.08 13.47 14.94
N ILE A 311 15.03 14.26 15.22
CA ILE A 311 14.06 14.70 14.23
C ILE A 311 14.69 15.65 13.20
N ARG A 312 14.45 15.35 11.92
CA ARG A 312 14.90 16.14 10.76
C ARG A 312 13.74 16.84 10.08
N VAL A 313 12.59 16.16 10.04
CA VAL A 313 11.37 16.63 9.40
C VAL A 313 10.24 16.58 10.42
N LEU A 314 9.72 17.76 10.77
CA LEU A 314 8.53 17.90 11.59
C LEU A 314 7.50 18.69 10.79
N THR A 315 6.40 18.04 10.41
CA THR A 315 5.40 18.64 9.51
C THR A 315 3.99 18.53 10.08
N PHE A 316 3.26 19.63 10.02
CA PHE A 316 1.88 19.78 10.47
C PHE A 316 0.97 20.18 9.30
N TYR A 317 0.33 19.23 8.65
CA TYR A 317 -0.54 19.51 7.50
C TYR A 317 -2.00 19.71 7.92
N GLU A 318 -2.67 20.68 7.30
CA GLU A 318 -4.11 20.97 7.48
C GLU A 318 -4.50 21.16 8.95
N ILE A 319 -3.69 21.92 9.70
CA ILE A 319 -3.97 22.25 11.10
C ILE A 319 -4.94 23.43 11.22
N THR A 320 -5.60 23.53 12.38
CA THR A 320 -6.47 24.66 12.71
C THR A 320 -5.65 25.91 13.08
N PRO A 321 -6.16 27.12 12.85
CA PRO A 321 -5.53 28.36 13.32
C PRO A 321 -5.28 28.39 14.83
N GLU A 322 -6.18 27.79 15.62
CA GLU A 322 -6.07 27.66 17.07
C GLU A 322 -4.87 26.81 17.45
N PHE A 323 -4.69 25.65 16.79
CA PHE A 323 -3.54 24.78 17.01
C PHE A 323 -2.22 25.44 16.59
N LEU A 324 -2.23 26.22 15.50
CA LEU A 324 -1.06 26.99 15.09
C LEU A 324 -0.64 28.01 16.16
N ARG A 325 -1.59 28.67 16.85
CA ARG A 325 -1.27 29.57 17.98
C ARG A 325 -0.61 28.80 19.13
N LEU A 326 -1.07 27.58 19.43
CA LEU A 326 -0.46 26.72 20.44
C LEU A 326 0.98 26.34 20.06
N LEU A 327 1.22 25.99 18.78
CA LEU A 327 2.57 25.69 18.28
C LEU A 327 3.53 26.87 18.45
N HIS A 328 3.13 28.09 18.05
CA HIS A 328 3.98 29.27 18.19
C HIS A 328 4.31 29.62 19.65
N ASN A 329 3.37 29.37 20.56
CA ASN A 329 3.55 29.65 21.99
C ASN A 329 4.25 28.52 22.75
N CYS A 330 4.52 27.38 22.10
CA CYS A 330 5.08 26.22 22.77
C CYS A 330 6.61 26.33 22.93
N PRO A 331 7.15 26.49 24.17
CA PRO A 331 8.59 26.64 24.37
C PRO A 331 9.37 25.36 24.01
N ARG A 332 8.71 24.20 24.04
CA ARG A 332 9.30 22.86 23.82
C ARG A 332 9.84 22.65 22.40
N ILE A 333 9.33 23.38 21.42
CA ILE A 333 9.67 23.20 19.99
C ILE A 333 10.38 24.41 19.38
N ARG A 334 10.78 25.42 20.17
CA ARG A 334 11.42 26.66 19.68
C ARG A 334 12.73 26.45 18.92
N GLY A 335 13.46 25.36 19.18
CA GLY A 335 14.72 25.02 18.52
C GLY A 335 14.58 24.15 17.27
N THR A 336 13.38 23.64 16.99
CA THR A 336 13.13 22.66 15.92
C THR A 336 12.47 23.36 14.74
N ARG A 337 13.00 23.17 13.52
CA ARG A 337 12.32 23.65 12.31
C ARG A 337 11.12 22.75 12.03
N TRP A 338 9.97 23.37 11.80
CA TRP A 338 8.76 22.67 11.40
C TRP A 338 8.08 23.40 10.26
N TRP A 339 7.36 22.64 9.44
CA TRP A 339 6.55 23.17 8.34
C TRP A 339 5.08 22.93 8.63
N TYR A 340 4.22 23.81 8.13
CA TYR A 340 2.79 23.65 8.30
C TYR A 340 1.99 24.08 7.08
N THR A 341 0.77 23.56 6.98
CA THR A 341 -0.29 24.11 6.13
C THR A 341 -1.55 24.32 6.96
N LEU A 342 -2.30 25.37 6.66
CA LEU A 342 -3.61 25.61 7.26
C LEU A 342 -4.69 24.91 6.43
N ARG A 343 -5.78 24.56 7.10
CA ARG A 343 -7.00 24.03 6.48
C ARG A 343 -7.75 25.09 5.66
#